data_AF-A0A024W9E4-F1
#
_entry.id   AF-A0A024W9E4-F1
#
_cell.length_a   1.000
_cell.length_b   1.000
_cell.length_c   1.000
_cell.angle_alpha   90.00
_cell.angle_beta   90.00
_cell.angle_gamma   90.00
#
_symmetry.space_group_name_H-M   'P 1'
#
loop_
_entity.id
_entity.type
_entity.pdbx_description
1 polymer ?
#
loop_
_entity_poly.entity_id
_entity_poly.type
_entity_poly.pdbx_seq_one_letter_code
_entity_poly.pdbx_strand_id
1 'polypeptide(L)'
;MLMYTSAVRISARDALEHEWIKMMTSKDNLNIDIPSLELSIANIRQFQSTQKLAQAALLYMGSKLTTIDETKELTKIFKKMDKNGDGQLDRNELIIGYKELLKLKGEDTSDLDNAAIEYEVDQILNSIDLDQNGYIEYSEFLTVSIDRKLLLSTERLEKAFKLFDKDGSGKISANELAQLFGLSDVSSECWKTVLKEVDQNNDGEIDFKEFRDMLVKLCNY
;
A
#
# COMPACT_ATOMS: atom_id res chain seq x y z
N MET A 1 16.53 21.00 19.78
CA MET A 1 16.05 21.44 18.45
C MET A 1 16.55 22.84 18.04
N LEU A 2 16.59 23.84 18.93
CA LEU A 2 17.02 25.22 18.60
C LEU A 2 18.52 25.49 18.80
N MET A 3 19.39 24.50 18.56
CA MET A 3 20.85 24.71 18.62
C MET A 3 21.30 25.56 17.43
N TYR A 4 22.11 26.59 17.72
CA TYR A 4 22.57 27.58 16.74
C TYR A 4 23.39 26.94 15.61
N THR A 5 24.34 26.08 15.98
CA THR A 5 25.17 25.31 15.05
C THR A 5 24.45 24.04 14.60
N SER A 6 24.39 23.81 13.29
CA SER A 6 23.68 22.66 12.69
C SER A 6 24.30 21.31 13.07
N ALA A 7 25.63 21.24 13.20
CA ALA A 7 26.35 20.00 13.50
C ALA A 7 26.08 19.40 14.88
N VAL A 8 25.60 20.21 15.83
CA VAL A 8 25.24 19.77 17.19
C VAL A 8 23.74 19.82 17.42
N ARG A 9 22.97 20.17 16.39
CA ARG A 9 21.51 20.14 16.44
C ARG A 9 21.09 18.69 16.42
N ILE A 10 20.31 18.30 17.43
CA ILE A 10 19.67 16.98 17.50
C ILE A 10 18.98 16.65 16.18
N SER A 11 19.19 15.43 15.67
CA SER A 11 18.52 14.95 14.47
C SER A 11 17.02 14.76 14.72
N ALA A 12 16.21 14.67 13.66
CA ALA A 12 14.80 14.35 13.81
C ALA A 12 14.60 12.98 14.49
N ARG A 13 15.43 12.01 14.12
CA ARG A 13 15.49 10.67 14.71
C ARG A 13 15.74 10.71 16.22
N ASP A 14 16.82 11.37 16.63
CA ASP A 14 17.20 11.45 18.05
C ASP A 14 16.19 12.28 18.85
N ALA A 15 15.54 13.26 18.22
CA ALA A 15 14.48 14.03 18.85
C ALA A 15 13.21 13.20 19.10
N LEU A 16 12.90 12.24 18.23
CA LEU A 16 11.76 11.33 18.39
C LEU A 16 11.96 10.37 19.58
N GLU A 17 13.21 9.99 19.85
CA GLU A 17 13.60 9.16 21.00
C GLU A 17 13.65 9.93 22.33
N HIS A 18 13.49 11.25 22.31
CA HIS A 18 13.61 12.11 23.49
C HIS A 18 12.49 11.84 24.51
N GLU A 19 12.83 11.85 25.80
CA GLU A 19 11.91 11.56 26.92
C GLU A 19 10.59 12.33 26.83
N TRP A 20 10.63 13.61 26.47
CA TRP A 20 9.41 14.42 26.31
C TRP A 20 8.44 13.85 25.25
N ILE A 21 8.95 13.39 24.11
CA ILE A 21 8.12 12.80 23.05
C ILE A 21 7.58 11.45 23.54
N LYS A 22 8.44 10.58 24.08
CA LYS A 22 8.04 9.28 24.63
C LYS A 22 6.97 9.40 25.72
N MET A 23 7.11 10.34 26.65
CA MET A 23 6.13 10.57 27.72
C MET A 23 4.76 11.06 27.21
N MET A 24 4.75 11.83 26.12
CA MET A 24 3.51 12.31 25.51
C MET A 24 2.81 11.22 24.70
N THR A 25 3.57 10.39 23.97
CA THR A 25 3.02 9.32 23.12
C THR A 25 2.63 8.07 23.92
N SER A 26 3.31 7.77 25.04
CA SER A 26 2.98 6.62 25.91
C SER A 26 1.61 6.72 26.61
N LYS A 27 0.98 7.91 26.57
CA LYS A 27 -0.39 8.11 27.08
C LYS A 27 -1.46 7.73 26.05
N ASP A 28 -1.11 7.72 24.78
CA ASP A 28 -1.96 7.22 23.71
C ASP A 28 -1.79 5.70 23.64
N ASN A 29 -2.45 4.98 24.55
CA ASN A 29 -2.76 3.58 24.30
C ASN A 29 -3.67 3.54 23.06
N LEU A 30 -3.06 3.47 21.87
CA LEU A 30 -3.75 3.27 20.62
C LEU A 30 -4.44 1.90 20.70
N ASN A 31 -5.70 1.92 21.15
CA ASN A 31 -6.54 0.74 21.15
C ASN A 31 -6.83 0.41 19.69
N ILE A 32 -6.10 -0.56 19.16
CA ILE A 32 -6.31 -1.08 17.81
C ILE A 32 -7.48 -2.04 17.86
N ASP A 33 -8.43 -1.83 16.96
CA ASP A 33 -9.48 -2.80 16.70
C ASP A 33 -8.88 -4.06 16.04
N ILE A 34 -8.88 -5.18 16.76
CA ILE A 34 -8.29 -6.45 16.30
C ILE A 34 -8.90 -6.90 14.96
N PRO A 35 -10.24 -6.85 14.74
CA PRO A 35 -10.83 -7.12 13.43
C PRO A 35 -10.28 -6.25 12.29
N SER A 36 -10.09 -4.95 12.51
CA SER A 36 -9.55 -4.04 11.50
C SER A 36 -8.09 -4.37 11.14
N LEU A 37 -7.29 -4.76 12.13
CA LEU A 37 -5.93 -5.22 11.92
C LEU A 37 -5.88 -6.55 11.16
N GLU A 38 -6.73 -7.52 11.53
CA GLU A 38 -6.85 -8.80 10.84
C GLU A 38 -7.26 -8.63 9.38
N LEU A 39 -8.24 -7.75 9.11
CA LEU A 39 -8.66 -7.43 7.75
C LEU A 39 -7.51 -6.81 6.94
N SER A 40 -6.72 -5.90 7.56
CA SER A 40 -5.56 -5.29 6.91
C SER A 40 -4.53 -6.33 6.48
N ILE A 41 -4.19 -7.26 7.39
CA ILE A 41 -3.23 -8.34 7.11
C ILE A 41 -3.79 -9.33 6.08
N ALA A 42 -5.07 -9.67 6.16
CA ALA A 42 -5.71 -10.53 5.17
C ALA A 42 -5.68 -9.90 3.76
N ASN A 43 -5.99 -8.61 3.66
CA ASN A 43 -5.95 -7.86 2.40
C ASN A 43 -4.51 -7.76 1.85
N ILE A 44 -3.53 -7.58 2.74
CA ILE A 44 -2.10 -7.63 2.45
C ILE A 44 -1.68 -8.97 1.87
N ARG A 45 -2.13 -10.08 2.47
CA ARG A 45 -1.77 -11.43 2.02
C ARG A 45 -2.44 -11.83 0.71
N GLN A 46 -3.69 -11.40 0.51
CA GLN A 46 -4.44 -11.63 -0.73
C GLN A 46 -3.97 -10.73 -1.88
N PHE A 47 -3.13 -9.74 -1.60
CA PHE A 47 -2.62 -8.88 -2.65
C PHE A 47 -1.63 -9.62 -3.53
N GLN A 48 -2.12 -10.04 -4.70
CA GLN A 48 -1.33 -10.55 -5.80
C GLN A 48 -1.60 -9.65 -7.00
N SER A 49 -0.96 -8.48 -7.06
CA SER A 49 -1.05 -7.66 -8.26
C SER A 49 0.17 -7.90 -9.13
N THR A 50 -0.05 -8.54 -10.28
CA THR A 50 0.98 -8.86 -11.26
C THR A 50 1.17 -7.77 -12.31
N GLN A 51 0.21 -6.86 -12.46
CA GLN A 51 0.22 -5.84 -13.51
C GLN A 51 0.49 -4.44 -12.97
N LYS A 52 1.50 -3.77 -13.54
CA LYS A 52 1.87 -2.38 -13.19
C LYS A 52 0.70 -1.41 -13.30
N LEU A 53 -0.15 -1.54 -14.32
CA LEU A 53 -1.32 -0.68 -14.51
C LEU A 53 -2.28 -0.77 -13.33
N ALA A 54 -2.61 -1.98 -12.89
CA ALA A 54 -3.50 -2.20 -11.76
C ALA A 54 -2.88 -1.71 -10.45
N GLN A 55 -1.58 -1.96 -10.23
CA GLN A 55 -0.85 -1.43 -9.07
C GLN A 55 -0.91 0.09 -9.01
N ALA A 56 -0.63 0.77 -10.13
CA ALA A 56 -0.69 2.24 -10.20
C ALA A 56 -2.11 2.78 -9.96
N ALA A 57 -3.13 2.13 -10.52
CA ALA A 57 -4.52 2.52 -10.30
C ALA A 57 -4.92 2.35 -8.83
N LEU A 58 -4.59 1.22 -8.21
CA LEU A 58 -4.85 0.96 -6.80
C LEU A 58 -4.08 1.93 -5.89
N LEU A 59 -2.81 2.21 -6.21
CA LEU A 59 -1.99 3.17 -5.47
C LEU A 59 -2.61 4.57 -5.52
N TYR A 60 -3.02 5.02 -6.70
CA TYR A 60 -3.69 6.30 -6.84
C TYR A 60 -5.02 6.36 -6.08
N MET A 61 -5.87 5.34 -6.23
CA MET A 61 -7.15 5.30 -5.53
C MET A 61 -6.95 5.29 -4.00
N GLY A 62 -6.03 4.47 -3.50
CA GLY A 62 -5.77 4.30 -2.08
C GLY A 62 -5.08 5.51 -1.43
N SER A 63 -4.20 6.19 -2.16
CA SER A 63 -3.45 7.34 -1.64
C SER A 63 -4.11 8.69 -1.88
N LYS A 64 -4.94 8.85 -2.94
CA LYS A 64 -5.52 10.15 -3.33
C LYS A 64 -7.03 10.21 -3.26
N LEU A 65 -7.74 9.08 -3.32
CA LEU A 65 -9.21 9.05 -3.34
C LEU A 65 -9.83 8.51 -2.04
N THR A 66 -9.02 8.22 -1.04
CA THR A 66 -9.45 7.85 0.31
C THR A 66 -9.53 9.06 1.22
N THR A 67 -10.44 9.02 2.18
CA THR A 67 -10.60 10.04 3.21
C THR A 67 -9.84 9.67 4.48
N ILE A 68 -9.60 10.67 5.33
CA ILE A 68 -8.97 10.46 6.65
C ILE A 68 -9.84 9.56 7.53
N ASP A 69 -11.16 9.69 7.44
CA ASP A 69 -12.08 8.87 8.24
C ASP A 69 -12.05 7.39 7.82
N GLU A 70 -11.98 7.12 6.51
CA GLU A 70 -11.86 5.75 5.98
C GLU A 70 -10.52 5.09 6.33
N THR A 71 -9.45 5.88 6.44
CA THR A 71 -8.09 5.39 6.70
C THR A 71 -7.66 5.52 8.17
N LYS A 72 -8.57 5.96 9.05
CA LYS A 72 -8.25 6.28 10.44
C LYS A 72 -7.68 5.10 11.22
N GLU A 73 -8.34 3.94 11.15
CA GLU A 73 -7.86 2.74 11.85
C GLU A 73 -6.57 2.19 11.23
N LEU A 74 -6.48 2.17 9.89
CA LEU A 74 -5.26 1.79 9.17
C LEU A 74 -4.07 2.68 9.57
N THR A 75 -4.31 3.98 9.76
CA THR A 75 -3.28 4.93 10.18
C THR A 75 -2.80 4.64 11.60
N LYS A 76 -3.69 4.22 12.52
CA LYS A 76 -3.28 3.81 13.86
C LYS A 76 -2.46 2.53 13.82
N ILE A 77 -2.85 1.57 12.99
CA ILE A 77 -2.11 0.33 12.78
C ILE A 77 -0.70 0.63 12.27
N PHE A 78 -0.60 1.41 11.19
CA PHE A 78 0.68 1.80 10.61
C PHE A 78 1.60 2.46 11.65
N LYS A 79 1.11 3.48 12.35
CA LYS A 79 1.88 4.18 13.40
C LYS A 79 2.30 3.29 14.57
N LYS A 80 1.56 2.21 14.85
CA LYS A 80 1.92 1.27 15.90
C LYS A 80 2.95 0.25 15.42
N MET A 81 2.95 -0.07 14.13
CA MET A 81 3.95 -0.94 13.51
C MET A 81 5.28 -0.21 13.26
N ASP A 82 5.21 1.05 12.82
CA ASP A 82 6.34 1.97 12.66
C ASP A 82 6.89 2.36 14.04
N LYS A 83 7.75 1.49 14.59
CA LYS A 83 8.35 1.68 15.92
C LYS A 83 9.33 2.82 15.90
N ASN A 84 9.96 3.00 14.76
CA ASN A 84 11.07 3.87 14.59
C ASN A 84 10.57 5.31 14.26
N GLY A 85 9.35 5.47 13.75
CA GLY A 85 8.70 6.74 13.45
C GLY A 85 9.23 7.44 12.20
N ASP A 86 9.88 6.73 11.28
CA ASP A 86 10.40 7.29 10.02
C ASP A 86 9.33 7.38 8.92
N GLY A 87 8.14 6.81 9.16
CA GLY A 87 7.03 6.83 8.22
C GLY A 87 7.09 5.75 7.15
N GLN A 88 8.00 4.78 7.29
CA GLN A 88 8.12 3.58 6.47
C GLN A 88 8.04 2.34 7.39
N LEU A 89 7.69 1.19 6.84
CA LEU A 89 7.75 -0.08 7.56
C LEU A 89 8.86 -0.93 6.98
N ASP A 90 9.88 -1.20 7.78
CA ASP A 90 10.92 -2.15 7.42
C ASP A 90 10.49 -3.61 7.69
N ARG A 91 11.28 -4.56 7.18
CA ARG A 91 11.04 -6.01 7.38
C ARG A 91 10.90 -6.39 8.86
N ASN A 92 11.71 -5.83 9.74
CA ASN A 92 11.67 -6.17 11.17
C ASN A 92 10.41 -5.61 11.83
N GLU A 93 10.00 -4.39 11.48
CA GLU A 93 8.77 -3.77 11.96
C GLU A 93 7.53 -4.56 11.52
N LEU A 94 7.51 -5.07 10.29
CA LEU A 94 6.48 -5.98 9.81
C LEU A 94 6.44 -7.28 10.61
N ILE A 95 7.59 -7.91 10.87
CA ILE A 95 7.68 -9.14 11.69
C ILE A 95 7.16 -8.89 13.12
N ILE A 96 7.56 -7.76 13.73
CA ILE A 96 7.11 -7.40 15.08
C ILE A 96 5.60 -7.17 15.09
N GLY A 97 5.07 -6.41 14.13
CA GLY A 97 3.64 -6.15 14.01
C GLY A 97 2.83 -7.42 13.78
N TYR A 98 3.30 -8.32 12.91
CA TYR A 98 2.67 -9.60 12.64
C TYR A 98 2.65 -10.50 13.89
N LYS A 99 3.77 -10.59 14.61
CA LYS A 99 3.85 -11.32 15.90
C LYS A 99 2.92 -10.73 16.96
N GLU A 100 2.83 -9.40 17.04
CA GLU A 100 1.94 -8.73 17.98
C GLU A 100 0.46 -9.03 17.66
N LEU A 101 0.10 -9.10 16.38
CA LEU A 101 -1.23 -9.54 15.95
C LEU A 101 -1.54 -10.96 16.42
N LEU A 102 -0.66 -11.92 16.17
CA LEU A 102 -0.91 -13.32 16.52
C LEU A 102 -1.10 -13.50 18.04
N LYS A 103 -0.32 -12.77 18.85
CA LYS A 103 -0.52 -12.71 20.30
C LYS A 103 -1.91 -12.17 20.68
N LEU A 104 -2.38 -11.12 20.00
CA LEU A 104 -3.70 -10.54 20.26
C LEU A 104 -4.85 -11.49 19.90
N LYS A 105 -4.65 -12.42 18.94
CA LYS A 105 -5.61 -13.49 18.63
C LYS A 105 -5.65 -14.62 19.66
N GLY A 106 -4.75 -14.59 20.65
CA GLY A 106 -4.59 -15.68 21.61
C GLY A 106 -3.90 -16.90 21.00
N GLU A 107 -3.24 -16.75 19.85
CA GLU A 107 -2.38 -17.79 19.29
C GLU A 107 -1.05 -17.80 20.04
N ASP A 108 -0.61 -18.99 20.46
CA ASP A 108 0.62 -19.12 21.23
C ASP A 108 1.84 -18.94 20.32
N THR A 109 2.41 -17.74 20.36
CA THR A 109 3.55 -17.39 19.52
C THR A 109 4.86 -18.09 19.88
N SER A 110 4.88 -18.87 20.97
CA SER A 110 6.04 -19.69 21.35
C SER A 110 6.28 -20.87 20.43
N ASP A 111 5.23 -21.39 19.78
CA ASP A 111 5.29 -22.54 18.87
C ASP A 111 5.31 -22.14 17.40
N LEU A 112 5.21 -20.84 17.10
CA LEU A 112 5.31 -20.34 15.74
C LEU A 112 6.76 -20.46 15.26
N ASP A 113 6.95 -21.24 14.21
CA ASP A 113 8.21 -21.28 13.49
C ASP A 113 8.53 -19.86 13.00
N ASN A 114 9.57 -19.25 13.56
CA ASN A 114 10.02 -17.92 13.15
C ASN A 114 10.28 -17.89 11.64
N ALA A 115 10.69 -19.00 11.05
CA ALA A 115 10.89 -19.12 9.61
C ALA A 115 9.57 -18.97 8.82
N ALA A 116 8.44 -19.45 9.36
CA ALA A 116 7.14 -19.31 8.70
C ALA A 116 6.65 -17.86 8.71
N ILE A 117 6.84 -17.14 9.83
CA ILE A 117 6.49 -15.70 9.91
C ILE A 117 7.37 -14.89 8.97
N GLU A 118 8.67 -15.16 8.98
CA GLU A 118 9.62 -14.51 8.09
C GLU A 118 9.27 -14.74 6.63
N TYR A 119 8.92 -15.98 6.25
CA TYR A 119 8.46 -16.29 4.90
C TYR A 119 7.20 -15.51 4.52
N GLU A 120 6.20 -15.42 5.40
CA GLU A 120 4.98 -14.65 5.13
C GLU A 120 5.29 -13.15 4.98
N VAL A 121 6.16 -12.58 5.83
CA VAL A 121 6.58 -11.17 5.69
C VAL A 121 7.36 -10.93 4.40
N ASP A 122 8.19 -11.88 3.97
CA ASP A 122 8.90 -11.79 2.70
C ASP A 122 7.91 -11.83 1.52
N GLN A 123 6.85 -12.63 1.58
CA GLN A 123 5.80 -12.62 0.55
C GLN A 123 5.05 -11.28 0.53
N ILE A 124 4.75 -10.71 1.70
CA ILE A 124 4.11 -9.41 1.88
C ILE A 124 4.96 -8.29 1.28
N LEU A 125 6.26 -8.25 1.59
CA LEU A 125 7.17 -7.26 1.02
C LEU A 125 7.21 -7.39 -0.51
N ASN A 126 7.43 -8.60 -1.02
CA ASN A 126 7.52 -8.84 -2.46
C ASN A 126 6.23 -8.48 -3.23
N SER A 127 5.07 -8.47 -2.57
CA SER A 127 3.80 -8.14 -3.22
C SER A 127 3.41 -6.68 -3.08
N ILE A 128 3.83 -6.00 -2.01
CA ILE A 128 3.39 -4.64 -1.65
C ILE A 128 4.40 -3.57 -2.03
N ASP A 129 5.69 -3.86 -1.90
CA ASP A 129 6.79 -2.93 -2.22
C ASP A 129 6.79 -2.67 -3.74
N LEU A 130 6.08 -1.62 -4.17
CA LEU A 130 5.82 -1.35 -5.58
C LEU A 130 7.05 -0.73 -6.26
N ASP A 131 7.83 0.04 -5.50
CA ASP A 131 9.03 0.72 -5.98
C ASP A 131 10.34 -0.09 -5.75
N GLN A 132 10.24 -1.23 -5.05
CA GLN A 132 11.31 -2.18 -4.73
C GLN A 132 12.42 -1.57 -3.88
N ASN A 133 12.07 -0.64 -2.99
CA ASN A 133 13.03 0.01 -2.12
C ASN A 133 13.33 -0.79 -0.83
N GLY A 134 12.60 -1.88 -0.58
CA GLY A 134 12.74 -2.75 0.58
C GLY A 134 11.94 -2.31 1.81
N TYR A 135 11.12 -1.28 1.67
CA TYR A 135 10.25 -0.71 2.70
C TYR A 135 8.80 -0.70 2.20
N ILE A 136 7.86 -0.59 3.13
CA ILE A 136 6.46 -0.31 2.79
C ILE A 136 6.15 1.12 3.20
N GLU A 137 5.88 2.01 2.24
CA GLU A 137 5.41 3.35 2.57
C GLU A 137 3.98 3.35 3.11
N TYR A 138 3.64 4.41 3.84
CA TYR A 138 2.27 4.67 4.27
C TYR A 138 1.23 4.55 3.14
N SER A 139 1.53 5.09 1.94
CA SER A 139 0.61 5.01 0.80
C SER A 139 0.41 3.60 0.28
N GLU A 140 1.47 2.79 0.24
CA GLU A 140 1.40 1.39 -0.20
C GLU A 140 0.63 0.56 0.83
N PHE A 141 0.96 0.73 2.11
CA PHE A 141 0.24 0.10 3.22
C PHE A 141 -1.25 0.41 3.16
N LEU A 142 -1.64 1.69 2.97
CA LEU A 142 -3.05 2.08 2.87
C LEU A 142 -3.74 1.43 1.67
N THR A 143 -3.12 1.52 0.50
CA THR A 143 -3.66 0.97 -0.75
C THR A 143 -3.94 -0.52 -0.65
N VAL A 144 -3.07 -1.25 0.05
CA VAL A 144 -3.21 -2.69 0.16
C VAL A 144 -4.10 -3.09 1.33
N SER A 145 -4.10 -2.34 2.43
CA SER A 145 -4.86 -2.67 3.64
C SER A 145 -6.33 -2.27 3.58
N ILE A 146 -6.69 -1.28 2.76
CA ILE A 146 -8.07 -0.83 2.63
C ILE A 146 -8.98 -1.91 2.05
N ASP A 147 -10.23 -1.96 2.53
CA ASP A 147 -11.26 -2.86 1.98
C ASP A 147 -11.42 -2.62 0.47
N ARG A 148 -11.22 -3.67 -0.32
CA ARG A 148 -11.34 -3.65 -1.78
C ARG A 148 -12.71 -3.18 -2.24
N LYS A 149 -13.79 -3.54 -1.54
CA LYS A 149 -15.16 -3.10 -1.90
C LYS A 149 -15.33 -1.61 -1.73
N LEU A 150 -14.69 -1.05 -0.70
CA LEU A 150 -14.67 0.39 -0.47
C LEU A 150 -13.81 1.10 -1.53
N LEU A 151 -12.64 0.54 -1.84
CA LEU A 151 -11.71 1.12 -2.80
C LEU A 151 -12.26 1.12 -4.23
N LEU A 152 -12.91 0.01 -4.65
CA LEU A 152 -13.43 -0.20 -6.00
C LEU A 152 -14.86 0.32 -6.22
N SER A 153 -15.27 1.35 -5.49
CA SER A 153 -16.52 2.05 -5.80
C SER A 153 -16.50 2.61 -7.23
N THR A 154 -17.65 2.61 -7.92
CA THR A 154 -17.77 3.11 -9.30
C THR A 154 -17.22 4.53 -9.46
N GLU A 155 -17.47 5.41 -8.48
CA GLU A 155 -16.98 6.78 -8.50
C GLU A 155 -15.44 6.86 -8.46
N ARG A 156 -14.79 6.02 -7.63
CA ARG A 156 -13.32 5.97 -7.55
C ARG A 156 -12.71 5.39 -8.82
N LEU A 157 -13.34 4.36 -9.38
CA LEU A 157 -12.94 3.77 -10.65
C LEU A 157 -13.01 4.77 -11.80
N GLU A 158 -14.09 5.56 -11.90
CA GLU A 158 -14.21 6.60 -12.91
C GLU A 158 -13.17 7.71 -12.73
N LYS A 159 -12.91 8.14 -11.48
CA LYS A 159 -11.87 9.14 -11.17
C LYS A 159 -10.47 8.61 -11.47
N ALA A 160 -10.20 7.34 -11.19
CA ALA A 160 -8.94 6.70 -11.53
C ALA A 160 -8.79 6.63 -13.05
N PHE A 161 -9.80 6.14 -13.79
CA PHE A 161 -9.75 6.05 -15.24
C PHE A 161 -9.46 7.39 -15.91
N LYS A 162 -10.14 8.47 -15.50
CA LYS A 162 -9.88 9.84 -15.99
C LYS A 162 -8.50 10.38 -15.67
N LEU A 163 -7.77 9.79 -14.71
CA LEU A 163 -6.37 10.13 -14.49
C LEU A 163 -5.48 9.52 -15.58
N PHE A 164 -5.79 8.30 -16.01
CA PHE A 164 -5.05 7.58 -17.05
C PHE A 164 -5.38 8.12 -18.44
N ASP A 165 -6.66 8.25 -18.77
CA ASP A 165 -7.17 8.84 -20.03
C ASP A 165 -6.98 10.36 -20.01
N LYS A 166 -5.83 10.83 -20.50
CA LYS A 166 -5.44 12.25 -20.49
C LYS A 166 -6.08 13.04 -21.61
N ASP A 167 -6.27 12.40 -22.76
CA ASP A 167 -6.84 13.05 -23.93
C ASP A 167 -8.38 13.02 -23.95
N GLY A 168 -9.00 12.22 -23.07
CA GLY A 168 -10.44 12.09 -22.95
C GLY A 168 -11.05 11.26 -24.07
N SER A 169 -10.26 10.39 -24.70
CA SER A 169 -10.69 9.48 -25.76
C SER A 169 -11.70 8.42 -25.27
N GLY A 170 -11.78 8.21 -23.96
CA GLY A 170 -12.55 7.14 -23.33
C GLY A 170 -11.80 5.81 -23.30
N LYS A 171 -10.50 5.82 -23.61
CA LYS A 171 -9.61 4.66 -23.64
C LYS A 171 -8.24 5.03 -23.09
N ILE A 172 -7.49 4.04 -22.60
CA ILE A 172 -6.12 4.22 -22.13
C ILE A 172 -5.18 3.62 -23.17
N SER A 173 -4.32 4.47 -23.72
CA SER A 173 -3.27 4.10 -24.66
C SER A 173 -1.94 3.77 -23.95
N ALA A 174 -1.03 3.11 -24.68
CA ALA A 174 0.32 2.82 -24.19
C ALA A 174 1.10 4.08 -23.77
N ASN A 175 0.91 5.16 -24.55
CA ASN A 175 1.58 6.44 -24.32
C ASN A 175 1.10 7.11 -23.04
N GLU A 176 -0.19 7.04 -22.75
CA GLU A 176 -0.75 7.61 -21.52
C GLU A 176 -0.28 6.85 -20.29
N LEU A 177 -0.15 5.53 -20.41
CA LEU A 177 0.47 4.73 -19.36
C LEU A 177 1.94 5.11 -19.16
N ALA A 178 2.71 5.32 -20.24
CA ALA A 178 4.11 5.77 -20.17
C ALA A 178 4.23 7.08 -19.40
N GLN A 179 3.42 8.06 -19.79
CA GLN A 179 3.40 9.39 -19.17
C GLN A 179 3.08 9.33 -17.67
N LEU A 180 2.16 8.45 -17.27
CA LEU A 180 1.79 8.30 -15.87
C LEU A 180 2.94 7.75 -15.00
N PHE A 181 3.75 6.84 -15.55
CA PHE A 181 4.95 6.34 -14.88
C PHE A 181 6.16 7.27 -15.02
N GLY A 182 6.01 8.43 -15.66
CA GLY A 182 7.15 9.32 -15.96
C GLY A 182 8.15 8.70 -16.93
N LEU A 183 7.73 7.71 -17.71
CA LEU A 183 8.53 7.05 -18.72
C LEU A 183 8.30 7.73 -20.08
N SER A 184 9.37 7.84 -20.86
CA SER A 184 9.28 8.31 -22.24
C SER A 184 8.58 7.31 -23.17
N ASP A 185 8.61 6.02 -22.82
CA ASP A 185 7.90 4.95 -23.50
C ASP A 185 7.71 3.75 -22.56
N VAL A 186 6.64 2.98 -22.72
CA VAL A 186 6.47 1.67 -22.06
C VAL A 186 7.07 0.61 -22.96
N SER A 187 7.87 -0.31 -22.42
CA SER A 187 8.41 -1.39 -23.25
C SER A 187 7.27 -2.14 -23.95
N SER A 188 7.47 -2.43 -25.24
CA SER A 188 6.43 -3.08 -26.05
C SER A 188 5.98 -4.41 -25.44
N GLU A 189 6.88 -5.09 -24.72
CA GLU A 189 6.63 -6.33 -24.01
C GLU A 189 5.73 -6.12 -22.79
N CYS A 190 5.93 -5.04 -22.02
CA CYS A 190 5.10 -4.71 -20.85
C CYS A 190 3.68 -4.36 -21.30
N TRP A 191 3.53 -3.51 -22.33
CA TRP A 191 2.22 -3.14 -22.86
C TRP A 191 1.47 -4.35 -23.45
N LYS A 192 2.16 -5.19 -24.24
CA LYS A 192 1.57 -6.44 -24.74
C LYS A 192 1.10 -7.38 -23.63
N THR A 193 1.82 -7.42 -22.51
CA THR A 193 1.43 -8.24 -21.35
C THR A 193 0.15 -7.72 -20.72
N VAL A 194 0.04 -6.39 -20.55
CA VAL A 194 -1.18 -5.75 -20.04
C VAL A 194 -2.36 -6.00 -20.98
N LEU A 195 -2.19 -5.72 -22.28
CA LEU A 195 -3.26 -5.93 -23.27
C LEU A 195 -3.74 -7.38 -23.29
N LYS A 196 -2.83 -8.36 -23.30
CA LYS A 196 -3.19 -9.78 -23.34
C LYS A 196 -4.14 -10.20 -22.21
N GLU A 197 -4.06 -9.55 -21.05
CA GLU A 197 -4.85 -9.89 -19.88
C GLU A 197 -6.13 -9.05 -19.74
N VAL A 198 -6.16 -7.86 -20.36
CA VAL A 198 -7.20 -6.83 -20.11
C VAL A 198 -8.02 -6.49 -21.36
N ASP A 199 -7.37 -6.37 -22.51
CA ASP A 199 -7.97 -6.00 -23.79
C ASP A 199 -8.80 -7.18 -24.35
N GLN A 200 -10.12 -7.09 -24.16
CA GLN A 200 -11.07 -8.13 -24.57
C GLN A 200 -11.53 -7.93 -26.00
N ASN A 201 -11.58 -6.67 -26.44
CA ASN A 201 -12.06 -6.29 -27.77
C ASN A 201 -10.94 -6.34 -28.84
N ASN A 202 -9.68 -6.49 -28.42
CA ASN A 202 -8.45 -6.52 -29.21
C ASN A 202 -8.22 -5.25 -30.05
N ASP A 203 -8.58 -4.09 -29.53
CA ASP A 203 -8.36 -2.80 -30.19
C ASP A 203 -7.00 -2.17 -29.86
N GLY A 204 -6.23 -2.78 -28.95
CA GLY A 204 -4.89 -2.34 -28.55
C GLY A 204 -4.87 -1.19 -27.54
N GLU A 205 -6.04 -0.81 -27.01
CA GLU A 205 -6.25 0.18 -25.97
C GLU A 205 -7.10 -0.45 -24.85
N ILE A 206 -7.32 0.28 -23.75
CA ILE A 206 -8.11 -0.23 -22.61
C ILE A 206 -9.28 0.70 -22.36
N ASP A 207 -10.51 0.22 -22.61
CA ASP A 207 -11.71 0.99 -22.32
C ASP A 207 -12.08 0.97 -20.82
N PHE A 208 -13.01 1.82 -20.40
CA PHE A 208 -13.42 1.89 -18.99
C PHE A 208 -13.97 0.57 -18.44
N LYS A 209 -14.68 -0.21 -19.27
CA LYS A 209 -15.26 -1.48 -18.86
C LYS A 209 -14.15 -2.51 -18.64
N GLU A 210 -13.18 -2.56 -19.53
CA GLU A 210 -11.99 -3.42 -19.42
C GLU A 210 -11.14 -3.04 -18.19
N PHE A 211 -10.92 -1.75 -17.97
CA PHE A 211 -10.22 -1.24 -16.78
C PHE A 211 -10.92 -1.63 -15.47
N ARG A 212 -12.25 -1.48 -15.41
CA ARG A 212 -13.04 -1.91 -14.25
C ARG A 212 -12.95 -3.42 -14.06
N ASP A 213 -13.18 -4.19 -15.11
CA ASP A 213 -13.23 -5.63 -15.04
C ASP A 213 -11.85 -6.20 -14.64
N MET A 214 -10.74 -5.57 -15.06
CA MET A 214 -9.39 -5.85 -14.58
C MET A 214 -9.28 -5.67 -13.06
N LEU A 215 -9.66 -4.50 -12.52
CA LEU A 215 -9.54 -4.21 -11.09
C LEU A 215 -10.45 -5.08 -10.23
N VAL A 216 -11.65 -5.40 -10.71
CA VAL A 216 -12.60 -6.27 -10.01
C VAL A 216 -12.11 -7.72 -10.01
N LYS A 217 -11.54 -8.23 -11.12
CA LYS A 217 -10.96 -9.58 -11.18
C LYS A 217 -9.85 -9.77 -10.15
N LEU A 218 -9.03 -8.74 -9.93
CA LEU A 218 -7.94 -8.77 -8.95
C LEU A 218 -8.42 -8.86 -7.49
N CYS A 219 -9.71 -8.62 -7.22
CA CYS A 219 -10.28 -8.61 -5.87
C CYS A 219 -11.21 -9.80 -5.59
N ASN A 220 -11.42 -10.69 -6.57
CA ASN A 220 -12.32 -11.84 -6.46
C ASN A 220 -11.59 -13.19 -6.23
N TYR A 221 -10.30 -13.15 -5.87
CA TYR A 221 -9.48 -14.32 -5.55
C TYR A 221 -8.97 -14.27 -4.12
#